data_AF-A0A7J9L5T6-F1
#
_entry.id   AF-A0A7J9L5T6-F1
#
_cell.length_a   1.000
_cell.length_b   1.000
_cell.length_c   1.000
_cell.angle_alpha   90.00
_cell.angle_beta   90.00
_cell.angle_gamma   90.00
#
_symmetry.space_group_name_H-M   'P 1'
#
loop_
_entity.id
_entity.type
_entity.pdbx_description
1 polymer ?
#
loop_
_entity_poly.entity_id
_entity_poly.type
_entity_poly.pdbx_seq_one_letter_code
_entity_poly.pdbx_strand_id
1 'polypeptide(L)'
;MLVGTSLGVVQVLKPLFTPLNIVQLLVPLLPLGDLDCRLFNKDYSCCIDWIKDAMRLLNKKAIAYFITTAKMLSQDFQIHNMVNKPMLPLTPIPKKLEKPLSNTMNINFDATVSNDKIGFGVIVHDSDGFVIGGGCGFKDEQMTTAWTELYAFEESLKIARSLNIANAILEIDCASLRTRLRSVGRILQLWATALMNILKPWIC
;
A
#
# COMPACT_ATOMS: atom_id res chain seq x y z
N MET A 1 7.60 32.36 -25.21
CA MET A 1 7.08 32.32 -23.83
C MET A 1 5.87 31.38 -23.82
N LEU A 2 6.10 30.09 -23.56
CA LEU A 2 5.06 29.05 -23.52
C LEU A 2 5.01 28.53 -22.08
N VAL A 3 4.01 28.98 -21.33
CA VAL A 3 3.68 28.47 -20.00
C VAL A 3 2.30 27.84 -20.13
N GLY A 4 2.21 26.51 -20.05
CA GLY A 4 0.90 25.85 -20.06
C GLY A 4 0.90 24.37 -20.43
N THR A 5 1.54 23.50 -19.63
CA THR A 5 1.32 22.03 -19.73
C THR A 5 1.42 21.27 -18.40
N SER A 6 1.68 21.90 -17.24
CA SER A 6 1.96 21.16 -16.00
C SER A 6 0.72 20.70 -15.21
N LEU A 7 -0.45 21.32 -15.39
CA LEU A 7 -1.64 21.01 -14.58
C LEU A 7 -2.34 19.69 -14.99
N GLY A 8 -2.28 19.30 -16.27
CA GLY A 8 -2.95 18.11 -16.78
C GLY A 8 -2.30 16.79 -16.33
N VAL A 9 -0.96 16.76 -16.25
CA VAL A 9 -0.19 15.60 -15.79
C VAL A 9 -0.49 15.29 -14.32
N VAL A 10 -0.70 16.33 -13.51
CA VAL A 10 -0.95 16.21 -12.07
C VAL A 10 -2.29 15.55 -11.74
N GLN A 11 -3.35 15.82 -12.50
CA GLN A 11 -4.67 15.22 -12.26
C GLN A 11 -4.76 13.75 -12.71
N VAL A 12 -4.05 13.38 -13.78
CA VAL A 12 -4.01 12.00 -14.33
C VAL A 12 -3.29 11.03 -13.38
N LEU A 13 -2.40 11.56 -12.54
CA LEU A 13 -1.53 10.77 -11.69
C LEU A 13 -2.13 10.46 -10.30
N LYS A 14 -3.18 11.14 -9.85
CA LYS A 14 -3.79 10.91 -8.52
C LYS A 14 -4.12 9.42 -8.20
N PRO A 15 -4.67 8.60 -9.12
CA PRO A 15 -4.93 7.17 -8.87
C PRO A 15 -3.66 6.30 -8.88
N LEU A 16 -2.60 6.77 -9.56
CA LEU A 16 -1.30 6.10 -9.69
C LEU A 16 -0.37 6.34 -8.49
N PHE A 17 -0.70 7.28 -7.60
CA PHE A 17 0.10 7.61 -6.41
C PHE A 17 -0.59 7.17 -5.13
N THR A 18 -1.25 6.01 -5.14
CA THR A 18 -1.51 5.28 -3.90
C THR A 18 -0.17 4.73 -3.37
N PRO A 19 0.00 4.57 -2.05
CA PRO A 19 1.22 4.00 -1.48
C PRO A 19 1.66 2.69 -2.14
N LEU A 20 0.72 1.84 -2.57
CA LEU A 20 1.00 0.59 -3.30
C LEU A 20 1.67 0.82 -4.66
N ASN A 21 1.11 1.71 -5.47
CA ASN A 21 1.63 2.00 -6.80
C ASN A 21 2.99 2.72 -6.72
N ILE A 22 3.17 3.55 -5.69
CA ILE A 22 4.46 4.18 -5.37
C ILE A 22 5.51 3.12 -5.02
N VAL A 23 5.18 2.19 -4.12
CA VAL A 23 6.11 1.12 -3.74
C VAL A 23 6.45 0.25 -4.95
N GLN A 24 5.47 -0.14 -5.77
CA GLN A 24 5.73 -0.89 -7.01
C GLN A 24 6.58 -0.12 -8.03
N LEU A 25 6.44 1.21 -8.11
CA LEU A 25 7.28 2.09 -8.93
C LEU A 25 8.72 2.19 -8.41
N LEU A 26 8.92 2.04 -7.10
CA LEU A 26 10.21 2.24 -6.43
C LEU A 26 10.97 0.94 -6.16
N VAL A 27 10.29 -0.21 -6.11
CA VAL A 27 10.94 -1.53 -5.93
C VAL A 27 12.06 -1.77 -6.96
N PRO A 28 11.89 -1.48 -8.26
CA PRO A 28 12.97 -1.65 -9.23
C PRO A 28 14.11 -0.64 -9.09
N LEU A 29 13.92 0.44 -8.31
CA LEU A 29 14.96 1.42 -8.00
C LEU A 29 15.80 1.03 -6.77
N LEU A 30 15.35 0.06 -5.96
CA LEU A 30 16.09 -0.42 -4.77
C LEU A 30 17.51 -0.91 -5.10
N PRO A 31 17.75 -1.69 -6.18
CA PRO A 31 19.10 -2.15 -6.53
C PRO A 31 20.04 -1.02 -6.97
N LEU A 32 19.51 0.17 -7.28
CA LEU A 32 20.31 1.34 -7.64
C LEU A 32 20.89 2.05 -6.40
N GLY A 33 20.53 1.63 -5.19
CA GLY A 33 21.14 2.08 -3.93
C GLY A 33 20.82 3.51 -3.50
N ASP A 34 19.90 4.19 -4.20
CA ASP A 34 19.73 5.65 -4.15
C ASP A 34 18.41 6.11 -3.51
N LEU A 35 17.59 5.18 -2.98
CA LEU A 35 16.35 5.55 -2.32
C LEU A 35 16.58 5.84 -0.83
N ASP A 36 16.44 7.12 -0.47
CA ASP A 36 16.55 7.58 0.90
C ASP A 36 15.25 7.30 1.69
N CYS A 37 15.35 6.62 2.83
CA CYS A 37 14.21 6.33 3.72
C CYS A 37 13.48 7.60 4.19
N ARG A 38 14.12 8.77 4.17
CA ARG A 38 13.49 10.08 4.45
C ARG A 38 12.33 10.38 3.52
N LEU A 39 12.29 9.77 2.33
CA LEU A 39 11.20 9.95 1.37
C LEU A 39 9.88 9.37 1.87
N PHE A 40 9.92 8.37 2.75
CA PHE A 40 8.73 7.70 3.29
C PHE A 40 8.27 8.27 4.64
N ASN A 41 9.15 8.97 5.35
CA ASN A 41 8.90 9.47 6.71
C ASN A 41 8.39 10.92 6.76
N LYS A 42 8.19 11.58 5.62
CA LYS A 42 7.65 12.94 5.57
C LYS A 42 6.14 12.92 5.38
N ASP A 43 5.45 13.79 6.12
CA ASP A 43 4.02 14.04 5.94
C ASP A 43 3.79 14.95 4.73
N TYR A 44 3.54 14.35 3.57
CA TYR A 44 3.21 15.10 2.36
C TYR A 44 1.71 15.38 2.30
N SER A 45 1.35 16.67 2.23
CA SER A 45 -0.04 17.10 2.02
C SER A 45 -0.58 16.75 0.62
N CYS A 46 0.29 16.50 -0.36
CA CYS A 46 -0.11 16.03 -1.69
C CYS A 46 0.99 15.21 -2.39
N CYS A 47 0.60 14.38 -3.35
CA CYS A 47 1.53 13.52 -4.11
C CYS A 47 2.58 14.32 -4.91
N ILE A 48 2.27 15.54 -5.34
CA ILE A 48 3.21 16.38 -6.10
C ILE A 48 4.42 16.73 -5.25
N ASP A 49 4.22 17.03 -3.97
CA ASP A 49 5.30 17.41 -3.08
C ASP A 49 6.22 16.22 -2.80
N TRP A 50 5.64 15.02 -2.69
CA TRP A 50 6.39 13.76 -2.63
C TRP A 50 7.22 13.52 -3.89
N ILE A 51 6.63 13.67 -5.09
CA ILE A 51 7.34 13.49 -6.37
C ILE A 51 8.50 14.50 -6.48
N LYS A 52 8.28 15.76 -6.10
CA LYS A 52 9.33 16.79 -6.15
C LYS A 52 10.51 16.43 -5.26
N ASP A 53 10.25 15.98 -4.04
CA ASP A 53 11.32 15.56 -3.12
C ASP A 53 12.01 14.27 -3.60
N ALA A 54 11.27 13.33 -4.19
CA ALA A 54 11.83 12.13 -4.81
C ALA A 54 12.79 12.49 -5.94
N MET A 55 12.38 13.37 -6.85
CA MET A 55 13.22 13.82 -7.96
C MET A 55 14.46 14.60 -7.51
N ARG A 56 14.46 15.20 -6.31
CA ARG A 56 15.64 15.86 -5.75
C ARG A 56 16.66 14.88 -5.18
N LEU A 57 16.19 13.73 -4.70
CA LEU A 57 17.03 12.71 -4.05
C LEU A 57 17.58 11.69 -5.06
N LEU A 58 16.85 11.41 -6.13
CA LEU A 58 17.26 10.46 -7.16
C LEU A 58 18.34 11.04 -8.09
N ASN A 59 19.35 10.23 -8.44
CA ASN A 59 20.29 10.61 -9.50
C ASN A 59 19.61 10.67 -10.89
N LYS A 60 20.27 11.30 -11.88
CA LYS A 60 19.71 11.47 -13.24
C LYS A 60 19.27 10.16 -13.89
N LYS A 61 20.00 9.05 -13.67
CA LYS A 61 19.68 7.73 -14.23
C LYS A 61 18.43 7.15 -13.57
N ALA A 62 18.31 7.28 -12.25
CA ALA A 62 17.14 6.85 -11.49
C ALA A 62 15.89 7.68 -11.82
N ILE A 63 16.02 9.00 -12.04
CA ILE A 63 14.93 9.86 -12.51
C ILE A 63 14.44 9.41 -13.90
N ALA A 64 15.36 9.18 -14.83
CA ALA A 64 15.01 8.74 -16.19
C ALA A 64 14.28 7.39 -16.17
N TYR A 65 14.74 6.46 -15.33
CA TYR A 65 14.08 5.19 -15.12
C TYR A 65 12.68 5.38 -14.53
N PHE A 66 12.55 6.15 -13.45
CA PHE A 66 11.26 6.44 -12.80
C PHE A 66 10.23 7.01 -13.78
N ILE A 67 10.61 8.01 -14.59
CA ILE A 67 9.73 8.62 -15.59
C ILE A 67 9.30 7.59 -16.66
N THR A 68 10.24 6.75 -17.10
CA THR A 68 9.97 5.72 -18.11
C THR A 68 8.99 4.68 -17.58
N THR A 69 9.22 4.19 -16.35
CA THR A 69 8.34 3.22 -15.69
C THR A 69 6.96 3.81 -15.45
N ALA A 70 6.86 5.04 -14.93
CA ALA A 70 5.58 5.72 -14.75
C ALA A 70 4.81 5.88 -16.07
N LYS A 71 5.52 6.18 -17.16
CA LYS A 71 4.93 6.26 -18.51
C LYS A 71 4.43 4.90 -19.00
N MET A 72 5.20 3.84 -18.82
CA MET A 72 4.80 2.47 -19.20
C MET A 72 3.57 2.03 -18.41
N LEU A 73 3.57 2.20 -17.08
CA LEU A 73 2.42 1.88 -16.24
C LEU A 73 1.19 2.70 -16.64
N SER A 74 1.34 3.99 -16.94
CA SER A 74 0.22 4.80 -17.42
C SER A 74 -0.37 4.28 -18.74
N GLN A 75 0.43 3.65 -19.60
CA GLN A 75 -0.04 3.03 -20.84
C GLN A 75 -0.73 1.69 -20.56
N ASP A 76 -0.13 0.86 -19.70
CA ASP A 76 -0.61 -0.48 -19.36
C ASP A 76 -1.93 -0.44 -18.59
N PHE A 77 -2.08 0.50 -17.64
CA PHE A 77 -3.30 0.66 -16.86
C PHE A 77 -4.47 1.25 -17.66
N GLN A 78 -4.29 1.52 -18.96
CA GLN A 78 -5.27 2.22 -19.79
C GLN A 78 -5.93 3.37 -19.01
N ILE A 79 -5.10 4.20 -18.37
CA ILE A 79 -5.57 5.49 -17.85
C ILE A 79 -5.75 6.37 -19.09
N HIS A 80 -6.72 5.98 -19.92
CA HIS A 80 -7.40 6.88 -20.80
C HIS A 80 -7.83 7.99 -19.88
N ASN A 81 -7.17 9.14 -20.04
CA ASN A 81 -7.70 10.46 -19.74
C ASN A 81 -9.21 10.32 -19.51
N MET A 82 -9.68 10.56 -18.28
CA MET A 82 -11.09 10.44 -17.85
C MET A 82 -12.08 11.24 -18.72
N VAL A 83 -11.57 11.88 -19.77
CA VAL A 83 -12.24 12.55 -20.87
C VAL A 83 -12.97 11.56 -21.79
N ASN A 84 -12.49 10.32 -21.94
CA ASN A 84 -13.14 9.32 -22.79
C ASN A 84 -13.80 8.23 -21.95
N LYS A 85 -15.06 7.90 -22.27
CA LYS A 85 -15.84 6.86 -21.60
C LYS A 85 -15.07 5.52 -21.66
N PRO A 86 -14.80 4.87 -20.51
CA PRO A 86 -14.04 3.63 -20.49
C PRO A 86 -14.74 2.56 -21.33
N MET A 87 -14.03 2.01 -22.31
CA MET A 87 -14.49 0.85 -23.10
C MET A 87 -14.21 -0.41 -22.27
N LEU A 88 -15.10 -0.72 -21.33
CA LEU A 88 -14.98 -1.93 -20.52
C LEU A 88 -15.03 -3.19 -21.42
N PRO A 89 -14.12 -4.15 -21.24
CA PRO A 89 -14.19 -5.43 -21.94
C PRO A 89 -15.47 -6.20 -21.55
N LEU A 90 -16.03 -6.93 -22.52
CA LEU A 90 -17.26 -7.71 -22.41
C LEU A 90 -17.22 -8.66 -21.20
N THR A 91 -18.14 -8.42 -20.26
CA THR A 91 -18.64 -9.28 -19.18
C THR A 91 -17.72 -10.43 -18.73
N PRO A 92 -16.70 -10.17 -17.91
CA PRO A 92 -16.26 -11.17 -16.94
C PRO A 92 -17.47 -11.58 -16.09
N ILE A 93 -17.63 -12.89 -15.86
CA ILE A 93 -18.68 -13.42 -14.98
C ILE A 93 -18.56 -12.66 -13.65
N PRO A 94 -19.56 -11.85 -13.26
CA PRO A 94 -19.46 -11.06 -12.05
C PRO A 94 -19.55 -12.04 -10.89
N LYS A 95 -18.39 -12.45 -10.35
CA LYS A 95 -18.32 -12.75 -8.93
C LYS A 95 -18.69 -11.43 -8.25
N LYS A 96 -19.96 -11.33 -7.87
CA LYS A 96 -20.52 -10.18 -7.18
C LYS A 96 -19.68 -10.02 -5.92
N LEU A 97 -18.70 -9.12 -5.96
CA LEU A 97 -17.93 -8.75 -4.80
C LEU A 97 -18.94 -8.11 -3.86
N GLU A 98 -19.35 -8.84 -2.83
CA GLU A 98 -20.27 -8.30 -1.85
C GLU A 98 -19.54 -7.15 -1.16
N LYS A 99 -20.09 -5.95 -1.31
CA LYS A 99 -19.55 -4.75 -0.67
C LYS A 99 -19.55 -5.02 0.85
N PRO A 100 -18.43 -4.80 1.54
CA PRO A 100 -18.39 -4.92 2.99
C PRO A 100 -19.48 -4.05 3.64
N LEU A 101 -19.89 -4.42 4.86
CA LEU A 101 -20.78 -3.58 5.65
C LEU A 101 -20.18 -2.16 5.76
N SER A 102 -21.02 -1.13 5.62
CA SER A 102 -20.57 0.26 5.76
C SER A 102 -19.86 0.44 7.11
N ASN A 103 -18.73 1.15 7.11
CA ASN A 103 -17.81 1.36 8.24
C ASN A 103 -16.82 0.21 8.54
N THR A 104 -16.63 -0.72 7.61
CA THR A 104 -15.55 -1.71 7.68
C THR A 104 -14.46 -1.36 6.67
N MET A 105 -13.21 -1.26 7.15
CA MET A 105 -12.05 -1.04 6.28
C MET A 105 -11.47 -2.37 5.81
N ASN A 106 -10.96 -2.45 4.59
CA ASN A 106 -10.18 -3.61 4.14
C ASN A 106 -8.68 -3.30 4.26
N ILE A 107 -7.91 -4.17 4.87
CA ILE A 107 -6.48 -4.02 5.06
C ILE A 107 -5.77 -5.18 4.39
N ASN A 108 -5.00 -4.86 3.35
CA ASN A 108 -4.19 -5.82 2.61
C ASN A 108 -2.75 -5.61 3.02
N PHE A 109 -2.06 -6.68 3.37
CA PHE A 109 -0.64 -6.64 3.70
C PHE A 109 0.09 -7.76 2.98
N ASP A 110 1.37 -7.52 2.72
CA ASP A 110 2.27 -8.47 2.09
C ASP A 110 3.69 -8.26 2.63
N ALA A 111 4.50 -9.31 2.59
CA ALA A 111 5.89 -9.29 2.96
C ALA A 111 6.77 -9.95 1.89
N THR A 112 7.92 -9.35 1.63
CA THR A 112 8.93 -9.92 0.74
C THR A 112 10.25 -10.13 1.48
N VAL A 113 11.02 -11.13 1.04
CA VAL A 113 12.35 -11.44 1.57
C VAL A 113 13.35 -11.33 0.44
N SER A 114 14.40 -10.53 0.62
CA SER A 114 15.48 -10.37 -0.36
C SER A 114 16.79 -10.09 0.35
N ASN A 115 17.84 -10.87 0.06
CA ASN A 115 19.20 -10.68 0.59
C ASN A 115 19.22 -10.47 2.11
N ASP A 116 18.56 -11.35 2.86
CA ASP A 116 18.45 -11.27 4.34
C ASP A 116 17.74 -10.02 4.87
N LYS A 117 17.07 -9.27 4.00
CA LYS A 117 16.21 -8.16 4.35
C LYS A 117 14.76 -8.52 4.13
N ILE A 118 13.93 -8.01 5.01
CA ILE A 118 12.48 -8.16 4.94
C ILE A 118 11.93 -6.81 4.51
N GLY A 119 11.09 -6.80 3.49
CA GLY A 119 10.23 -5.67 3.17
C GLY A 119 8.79 -6.01 3.51
N PHE A 120 8.01 -5.05 3.96
CA PHE A 120 6.55 -5.20 4.10
C PHE A 120 5.81 -4.04 3.46
N GLY A 121 4.57 -4.29 3.07
CA GLY A 121 3.63 -3.29 2.60
C GLY A 121 2.25 -3.53 3.18
N VAL A 122 1.54 -2.45 3.51
CA VAL A 122 0.18 -2.45 4.03
C VAL A 122 -0.61 -1.37 3.31
N ILE A 123 -1.85 -1.68 2.92
CA ILE A 123 -2.78 -0.75 2.31
C ILE A 123 -4.12 -0.90 2.99
N VAL A 124 -4.74 0.25 3.27
CA VAL A 124 -6.05 0.32 3.87
C VAL A 124 -7.02 0.94 2.87
N HIS A 125 -8.07 0.20 2.54
CA HIS A 125 -9.19 0.66 1.73
C HIS A 125 -10.44 0.89 2.59
N ASP A 126 -11.26 1.86 2.21
CA ASP A 126 -12.60 2.00 2.76
C ASP A 126 -13.61 1.03 2.11
N SER A 127 -14.86 1.09 2.55
CA SER A 127 -15.94 0.26 2.01
C SER A 127 -16.27 0.51 0.54
N ASP A 128 -15.84 1.65 -0.01
CA ASP A 128 -16.00 2.02 -1.42
C ASP A 128 -14.78 1.61 -2.26
N GLY A 129 -13.74 1.06 -1.63
CA GLY A 129 -12.50 0.64 -2.28
C GLY A 129 -11.49 1.76 -2.46
N PHE A 130 -11.69 2.94 -1.86
CA PHE A 130 -10.68 4.00 -1.89
C PHE A 130 -9.59 3.75 -0.87
N VAL A 131 -8.33 3.99 -1.26
CA VAL A 131 -7.20 3.91 -0.35
C VAL A 131 -7.24 5.10 0.63
N ILE A 132 -7.38 4.80 1.91
CA ILE A 132 -7.40 5.80 3.00
C ILE A 132 -6.07 5.87 3.76
N GLY A 133 -5.19 4.89 3.56
CA GLY A 133 -3.90 4.85 4.24
C GLY A 133 -3.08 3.63 3.84
N GLY A 134 -1.92 3.52 4.46
CA GLY A 134 -1.00 2.41 4.24
C GLY A 134 0.35 2.70 4.88
N GLY A 135 1.26 1.75 4.74
CA GLY A 135 2.62 1.88 5.21
C GLY A 135 3.51 0.82 4.60
N CYS A 136 4.81 1.07 4.61
CA CYS A 136 5.81 0.11 4.19
C CYS A 136 7.07 0.29 5.02
N GLY A 137 7.89 -0.74 5.10
CA GLY A 137 9.15 -0.65 5.82
C GLY A 137 10.04 -1.84 5.56
N PHE A 138 11.23 -1.79 6.15
CA PHE A 138 12.24 -2.82 6.03
C PHE A 138 12.79 -3.22 7.39
N LYS A 139 13.20 -4.48 7.51
CA LYS A 139 13.89 -5.02 8.67
C LYS A 139 15.11 -5.80 8.21
N ASP A 140 16.28 -5.42 8.71
CA ASP A 140 17.54 -6.14 8.47
C ASP A 140 17.62 -7.33 9.45
N GLU A 141 16.79 -8.34 9.22
CA GLU A 141 16.75 -9.57 10.01
C GLU A 141 16.44 -10.76 9.10
N GLN A 142 17.14 -11.88 9.29
CA GLN A 142 16.83 -13.12 8.59
C GLN A 142 15.59 -13.76 9.21
N MET A 143 14.54 -13.95 8.40
CA MET A 143 13.33 -14.65 8.80
C MET A 143 12.84 -15.58 7.69
N THR A 144 12.08 -16.60 8.08
CA THR A 144 11.36 -17.42 7.11
C THR A 144 10.18 -16.64 6.54
N THR A 145 9.73 -16.98 5.33
CA THR A 145 8.56 -16.35 4.69
C THR A 145 7.32 -16.33 5.61
N ALA A 146 7.11 -17.37 6.43
CA ALA A 146 5.98 -17.39 7.35
C ALA A 146 6.10 -16.36 8.50
N TRP A 147 7.32 -16.07 8.94
CA TRP A 147 7.58 -15.05 9.96
C TRP A 147 7.53 -13.64 9.39
N THR A 148 7.95 -13.46 8.13
CA THR A 148 7.86 -12.15 7.47
C THR A 148 6.43 -11.73 7.21
N GLU A 149 5.57 -12.67 6.83
CA GLU A 149 4.14 -12.45 6.68
C GLU A 149 3.47 -12.11 8.01
N LEU A 150 3.88 -12.79 9.10
CA LEU A 150 3.41 -12.45 10.44
C LEU A 150 3.88 -11.05 10.86
N TYR A 151 5.09 -10.65 10.46
CA TYR A 151 5.60 -9.31 10.70
C TYR A 151 4.79 -8.24 9.95
N ALA A 152 4.48 -8.46 8.67
CA ALA A 152 3.60 -7.56 7.91
C ALA A 152 2.19 -7.46 8.52
N PHE A 153 1.66 -8.59 9.03
CA PHE A 153 0.41 -8.60 9.79
C PHE A 153 0.50 -7.72 11.06
N GLU A 154 1.56 -7.84 11.86
CA GLU A 154 1.76 -7.00 13.06
C GLU A 154 1.84 -5.50 12.71
N GLU A 155 2.57 -5.14 11.66
CA GLU A 155 2.67 -3.76 11.18
C GLU A 155 1.31 -3.25 10.67
N SER A 156 0.51 -4.11 10.04
CA SER A 156 -0.85 -3.76 9.61
C SER A 156 -1.77 -3.38 10.78
N LEU A 157 -1.63 -4.05 11.93
CA LEU A 157 -2.38 -3.72 13.15
C LEU A 157 -1.95 -2.37 13.74
N LYS A 158 -0.64 -2.05 13.69
CA LYS A 158 -0.13 -0.74 14.13
C LYS A 158 -0.68 0.38 13.26
N ILE A 159 -0.70 0.19 11.94
CA ILE A 159 -1.27 1.14 10.99
C ILE A 159 -2.77 1.31 11.24
N ALA A 160 -3.52 0.22 11.39
CA ALA A 160 -4.96 0.27 11.69
C ALA A 160 -5.25 1.10 12.96
N ARG A 161 -4.44 0.89 14.00
CA ARG A 161 -4.53 1.67 15.25
C ARG A 161 -4.21 3.15 15.02
N SER A 162 -3.15 3.47 14.28
CA SER A 162 -2.77 4.86 13.99
C SER A 162 -3.85 5.62 13.21
N LEU A 163 -4.64 4.90 12.40
CA LEU A 163 -5.76 5.43 11.63
C LEU A 163 -7.09 5.42 12.40
N ASN A 164 -7.10 5.04 13.69
CA ASN A 164 -8.31 4.90 14.51
C ASN A 164 -9.38 3.99 13.87
N ILE A 165 -8.97 2.92 13.18
CA ILE A 165 -9.88 2.00 12.52
C ILE A 165 -10.49 1.05 13.55
N ALA A 166 -11.79 1.21 13.81
CA ALA A 166 -12.52 0.38 14.76
C ALA A 166 -12.86 -1.02 14.22
N ASN A 167 -13.17 -1.12 12.91
CA ASN A 167 -13.56 -2.36 12.26
C ASN A 167 -12.76 -2.55 10.97
N ALA A 168 -12.02 -3.64 10.88
CA ALA A 168 -11.21 -3.97 9.71
C ALA A 168 -11.40 -5.45 9.32
N ILE A 169 -11.41 -5.71 8.01
CA ILE A 169 -11.18 -7.01 7.40
C ILE A 169 -9.72 -7.04 6.99
N LEU A 170 -8.99 -8.08 7.41
CA LEU A 170 -7.62 -8.31 6.99
C LEU A 170 -7.61 -9.31 5.84
N GLU A 171 -7.11 -8.89 4.69
CA GLU A 171 -6.93 -9.76 3.52
C GLU A 171 -5.52 -10.37 3.55
N ILE A 172 -5.47 -11.70 3.56
CA ILE A 172 -4.23 -12.49 3.69
C ILE A 172 -4.17 -13.49 2.55
N ASP A 173 -3.18 -13.36 1.68
CA ASP A 173 -2.91 -14.30 0.57
C ASP A 173 -2.01 -15.48 1.01
N CYS A 174 -1.29 -15.35 2.11
CA CYS A 174 -0.48 -16.42 2.68
C CYS A 174 -1.31 -17.55 3.33
N ALA A 175 -1.39 -18.70 2.64
CA ALA A 175 -2.12 -19.89 3.11
C ALA A 175 -1.59 -20.44 4.45
N SER A 176 -0.29 -20.34 4.68
CA SER A 176 0.35 -20.83 5.92
C SER A 176 -0.06 -19.98 7.13
N LEU A 177 -0.05 -18.65 6.98
CA LEU A 177 -0.50 -17.72 8.00
C LEU A 177 -2.01 -17.87 8.24
N ARG A 178 -2.81 -17.98 7.17
CA ARG A 178 -4.25 -18.24 7.26
C ARG A 178 -4.55 -19.52 8.06
N THR A 179 -3.79 -20.58 7.85
CA THR A 179 -3.97 -21.85 8.57
C THR A 179 -3.62 -21.72 10.05
N ARG A 180 -2.51 -21.03 10.36
CA ARG A 180 -2.10 -20.72 11.74
C ARG A 180 -3.13 -19.83 12.45
N LEU A 181 -3.63 -18.80 11.78
CA LEU A 181 -4.65 -17.92 12.34
C LEU A 181 -6.00 -18.63 12.52
N ARG A 182 -6.33 -19.63 11.71
CA ARG A 182 -7.53 -20.46 11.93
C ARG A 182 -7.39 -21.40 13.12
N SER A 183 -6.22 -22.02 13.32
CA SER A 183 -5.99 -22.87 14.50
C SER A 183 -6.00 -22.02 15.78
N VAL A 184 -5.43 -20.82 15.71
CA VAL A 184 -5.52 -19.80 16.76
C VAL A 184 -6.90 -19.14 16.77
N GLY A 185 -7.72 -19.22 15.74
CA GLY A 185 -9.04 -18.57 15.60
C GLY A 185 -10.04 -18.97 16.68
N ARG A 186 -9.94 -20.21 17.18
CA ARG A 186 -10.69 -20.65 18.36
C ARG A 186 -10.26 -19.94 19.65
N ILE A 187 -9.04 -19.42 19.66
CA ILE A 187 -8.43 -18.60 20.70
C ILE A 187 -8.65 -17.10 20.39
N LEU A 188 -8.52 -16.61 19.15
CA LEU A 188 -8.64 -15.20 18.78
C LEU A 188 -10.04 -14.61 18.99
N GLN A 189 -11.10 -15.40 18.99
CA GLN A 189 -12.43 -14.91 19.38
C GLN A 189 -12.50 -14.53 20.87
N LEU A 190 -11.60 -15.08 21.70
CA LEU A 190 -11.34 -14.62 23.08
C LEU A 190 -10.39 -13.40 23.12
N TRP A 191 -9.49 -13.26 22.14
CA TRP A 191 -8.52 -12.16 22.10
C TRP A 191 -9.04 -10.88 21.44
N ALA A 192 -10.00 -10.91 20.50
CA ALA A 192 -10.58 -9.68 19.95
C ALA A 192 -11.22 -8.81 21.05
N THR A 193 -11.81 -9.43 22.05
CA THR A 193 -12.34 -8.77 23.25
C THR A 193 -11.24 -8.39 24.26
N ALA A 194 -10.17 -9.17 24.36
CA ALA A 194 -9.08 -8.92 25.31
C ALA A 194 -8.06 -7.88 24.79
N LEU A 195 -7.69 -7.89 23.52
CA LEU A 195 -6.74 -6.97 22.90
C LEU A 195 -7.29 -5.53 22.87
N MET A 196 -8.59 -5.39 22.60
CA MET A 196 -9.28 -4.09 22.68
C MET A 196 -9.40 -3.57 24.12
N ASN A 197 -9.38 -4.45 25.14
CA ASN A 197 -9.41 -4.05 26.56
C ASN A 197 -8.00 -3.89 27.19
N ILE A 198 -6.98 -4.59 26.69
CA ILE A 198 -5.58 -4.44 27.13
C ILE A 198 -4.97 -3.14 26.60
N LEU A 199 -5.46 -2.64 25.47
CA LEU A 199 -4.99 -1.38 24.88
C LEU A 199 -5.73 -0.13 25.39
N LYS A 200 -6.83 -0.29 26.15
CA LYS A 200 -7.60 0.82 26.77
C LYS A 200 -6.80 1.72 27.73
N PRO A 201 -5.89 1.22 28.60
CA PRO A 201 -5.19 2.06 29.57
C PRO A 201 -4.16 3.02 28.96
N TRP A 202 -3.86 2.89 27.66
CA TRP A 202 -2.87 3.70 26.96
C TRP A 202 -3.55 4.73 26.01
N ILE A 203 -4.83 5.03 26.25
CA ILE A 203 -5.66 5.99 25.50
C ILE A 203 -6.10 7.13 26.44
N CYS A 204 -5.19 7.60 27.29
CA CYS A 204 -5.25 8.90 27.95
C CYS A 204 -3.91 9.60 27.73
#